data_AF-A0A2M9KG70-F1
#
_entry.id   AF-A0A2M9KG70-F1
#
_cell.length_a   1.000
_cell.length_b   1.000
_cell.length_c   1.000
_cell.angle_alpha   90.00
_cell.angle_beta   90.00
_cell.angle_gamma   90.00
#
_symmetry.space_group_name_H-M   'P 1'
#
loop_
_entity.id
_entity.type
_entity.pdbx_description
1 polymer ?
#
loop_
_entity_poly.entity_id
_entity_poly.type
_entity_poly.pdbx_seq_one_letter_code
_entity_poly.pdbx_strand_id
1 'polypeptide(L)'
;MGVSALKWQGWLVGLLVLAGLLVFAPLGLYVWASGEPAPQAPATAAGSVRVTGCRIDPASRRVVAGVEATGQGSYVVTVEFRDQADPGPGVRSAQALVKIPGVTPATPERAEAIGPVWPPATIPWCGVAQSTRTEDEPVPGTG
;
A
#
# COMPACT_ATOMS: atom_id res chain seq x y z
N MET A 1 0.77 -4.31 -66.62
CA MET A 1 -0.33 -4.10 -65.65
C MET A 1 0.17 -4.30 -64.21
N GLY A 2 1.20 -3.55 -63.76
CA GLY A 2 1.86 -3.79 -62.46
C GLY A 2 1.88 -2.59 -61.51
N VAL A 3 1.52 -1.39 -61.98
CA VAL A 3 1.55 -0.16 -61.16
C VAL A 3 0.27 0.05 -60.33
N SER A 4 -0.83 -0.62 -60.68
CA SER A 4 -2.12 -0.48 -59.97
C SER A 4 -2.21 -1.32 -58.70
N ALA A 5 -1.55 -2.48 -58.65
CA ALA A 5 -1.59 -3.38 -57.48
C ALA A 5 -0.81 -2.82 -56.29
N LEU A 6 0.41 -2.28 -56.51
CA LEU A 6 1.23 -1.71 -55.43
C LEU A 6 0.60 -0.45 -54.82
N LYS A 7 -0.06 0.39 -55.62
CA LYS A 7 -0.79 1.57 -55.11
C LYS A 7 -2.00 1.17 -54.26
N TRP A 8 -2.72 0.14 -54.68
CA TRP A 8 -3.86 -0.40 -53.93
C TRP A 8 -3.42 -1.02 -52.59
N GLN A 9 -2.32 -1.79 -52.61
CA GLN A 9 -1.73 -2.36 -51.41
C GLN A 9 -1.24 -1.29 -50.43
N GLY A 10 -0.56 -0.24 -50.92
CA GLY A 10 -0.13 0.87 -50.09
C GLY A 10 -1.30 1.63 -49.46
N TRP A 11 -2.40 1.80 -50.19
CA TRP A 11 -3.60 2.45 -49.68
C TRP A 11 -4.33 1.61 -48.62
N LEU A 12 -4.46 0.30 -48.84
CA LEU A 12 -5.03 -0.62 -47.85
C LEU A 12 -4.19 -0.71 -46.58
N VAL A 13 -2.86 -0.76 -46.70
CA VAL A 13 -1.95 -0.72 -45.54
C VAL A 13 -2.09 0.59 -44.79
N GLY A 14 -2.17 1.73 -45.50
CA GLY A 14 -2.40 3.03 -44.88
C GLY A 14 -3.71 3.10 -44.09
N LEU A 15 -4.80 2.55 -44.65
CA LEU A 15 -6.10 2.49 -43.96
C LEU A 15 -6.08 1.55 -42.75
N LEU A 16 -5.41 0.40 -42.84
CA LEU A 16 -5.26 -0.52 -41.71
C LEU A 16 -4.48 0.11 -40.56
N VAL A 17 -3.39 0.81 -40.87
CA VAL A 17 -2.59 1.53 -39.87
C VAL A 17 -3.42 2.66 -39.24
N LEU A 18 -4.16 3.43 -40.04
CA LEU A 18 -5.02 4.51 -39.54
C LEU A 18 -6.14 3.98 -38.65
N ALA A 19 -6.81 2.90 -39.06
CA ALA A 19 -7.85 2.25 -38.28
C ALA A 19 -7.31 1.67 -36.97
N GLY A 20 -6.13 1.03 -37.01
CA GLY A 20 -5.44 0.56 -35.82
C GLY A 20 -5.13 1.72 -34.86
N LEU A 21 -4.58 2.82 -35.36
CA LEU A 21 -4.26 3.98 -34.52
C LEU A 21 -5.50 4.59 -33.89
N LEU A 22 -6.61 4.68 -34.62
CA LEU A 22 -7.89 5.18 -34.09
C LEU A 22 -8.49 4.28 -33.00
N VAL A 23 -8.20 2.98 -32.99
CA VAL A 23 -8.67 2.05 -31.97
C VAL A 23 -7.72 2.00 -30.78
N PHE A 24 -6.42 1.85 -31.03
CA PHE A 24 -5.41 1.67 -29.99
C PHE A 24 -5.05 2.97 -29.25
N ALA A 25 -5.13 4.14 -29.88
CA ALA A 25 -4.87 5.41 -29.20
C ALA A 25 -5.88 5.72 -28.07
N PRO A 26 -7.22 5.66 -28.29
CA PRO A 26 -8.17 5.87 -27.22
C PRO A 26 -8.16 4.72 -26.19
N LEU A 27 -7.89 3.48 -26.59
CA LEU A 27 -7.71 2.37 -25.63
C LEU A 27 -6.46 2.55 -24.77
N GLY A 28 -5.34 3.00 -25.34
CA GLY A 28 -4.11 3.31 -24.60
C GLY A 28 -4.31 4.47 -23.63
N LEU A 29 -5.03 5.52 -24.06
CA LEU A 29 -5.44 6.62 -23.19
C LEU A 29 -6.41 6.17 -22.10
N TYR A 30 -7.38 5.31 -22.44
CA TYR A 30 -8.34 4.76 -21.48
C TYR A 30 -7.62 3.91 -20.44
N VAL A 31 -6.75 2.99 -20.83
CA VAL A 31 -5.95 2.15 -19.91
C VAL A 31 -4.99 3.00 -19.08
N TRP A 32 -4.42 4.07 -19.63
CA TRP A 32 -3.60 4.99 -18.84
C TRP A 32 -4.44 5.79 -17.83
N ALA A 33 -5.67 6.19 -18.19
CA ALA A 33 -6.58 6.91 -17.31
C ALA A 33 -7.32 6.01 -16.29
N SER A 34 -7.56 4.75 -16.66
CA SER A 34 -8.26 3.73 -15.86
C SER A 34 -7.29 2.79 -15.14
N GLY A 35 -5.98 2.95 -15.38
CA GLY A 35 -4.96 2.30 -14.59
C GLY A 35 -5.14 2.78 -13.16
N GLU A 36 -5.52 1.86 -12.27
CA GLU A 36 -5.43 2.08 -10.84
C GLU A 36 -4.03 2.63 -10.52
N PRO A 37 -3.90 3.54 -9.54
CA PRO A 37 -2.61 4.10 -9.19
C PRO A 37 -1.62 2.96 -9.00
N ALA A 38 -0.62 2.88 -9.88
CA ALA A 38 0.51 1.98 -9.67
C ALA A 38 0.99 2.23 -8.23
N PRO A 39 1.27 1.19 -7.43
CA PRO A 39 1.82 1.37 -6.09
C PRO A 39 3.01 2.30 -6.22
N GLN A 40 2.83 3.54 -5.74
CA GLN A 40 3.79 4.61 -5.95
C GLN A 40 5.12 4.12 -5.37
N ALA A 41 6.12 3.92 -6.23
CA ALA A 41 7.49 3.82 -5.77
C ALA A 41 7.77 5.10 -4.97
N PRO A 42 8.19 4.99 -3.70
CA PRO A 42 7.98 6.05 -2.72
C PRO A 42 8.74 7.31 -3.15
N ALA A 43 7.97 8.35 -3.51
CA ALA A 43 8.47 9.71 -3.53
C ALA A 43 9.07 9.98 -2.15
N THR A 44 10.33 10.43 -2.16
CA THR A 44 11.14 10.85 -1.00
C THR A 44 10.32 11.20 0.26
N ALA A 45 10.15 10.18 1.09
CA ALA A 45 9.76 10.08 2.50
C ALA A 45 8.84 11.16 3.11
N ALA A 46 7.56 11.15 2.74
CA ALA A 46 6.54 11.25 3.79
C ALA A 46 6.80 10.08 4.76
N GLY A 47 6.93 10.35 6.07
CA GLY A 47 7.37 9.34 7.03
C GLY A 47 6.61 8.02 6.91
N SER A 48 7.34 6.90 6.98
CA SER A 48 6.82 5.57 6.67
C SER A 48 6.61 4.74 7.93
N VAL A 49 5.57 3.91 7.93
CA VAL A 49 5.25 2.96 9.00
C VAL A 49 5.27 1.55 8.43
N ARG A 50 5.92 0.62 9.12
CA ARG A 50 5.98 -0.79 8.72
C ARG A 50 5.93 -1.74 9.92
N VAL A 51 5.41 -2.95 9.71
CA VAL A 51 5.54 -4.04 10.67
C VAL A 51 6.91 -4.68 10.50
N THR A 52 7.67 -4.79 11.59
CA THR A 52 9.02 -5.38 11.62
C THR A 52 9.04 -6.80 12.16
N GLY A 53 7.97 -7.23 12.83
CA GLY A 53 7.83 -8.60 13.31
C GLY A 53 6.39 -8.93 13.69
N CYS A 54 6.05 -10.21 13.62
CA CYS A 54 4.76 -10.76 14.02
C CYS A 54 5.04 -12.06 14.77
N ARG A 55 4.70 -12.12 16.06
CA ARG A 55 5.03 -13.25 16.94
C ARG A 55 3.91 -13.52 17.93
N ILE A 56 3.83 -14.73 18.47
CA ILE A 56 2.89 -15.07 19.55
C ILE A 56 3.66 -14.98 20.87
N ASP A 57 3.15 -14.21 21.82
CA ASP A 57 3.67 -14.17 23.19
C ASP A 57 3.35 -15.48 23.91
N PRO A 58 4.36 -16.24 24.38
CA PRO A 58 4.13 -17.54 25.04
C PRO A 58 3.39 -17.40 26.38
N ALA A 59 3.48 -16.26 27.07
CA ALA A 59 2.83 -16.06 28.36
C ALA A 59 1.32 -15.84 28.20
N SER A 60 0.91 -14.98 27.29
CA SER A 60 -0.50 -14.61 27.09
C SER A 60 -1.19 -15.34 25.93
N ARG A 61 -0.43 -16.07 25.09
CA ARG A 61 -0.88 -16.62 23.80
C ARG A 61 -1.46 -15.59 22.83
N ARG A 62 -1.15 -14.30 23.02
CA ARG A 62 -1.59 -13.22 22.13
C ARG A 62 -0.58 -12.98 21.03
N VAL A 63 -1.07 -12.60 19.86
CA VAL A 63 -0.21 -12.12 18.79
C VAL A 63 0.31 -10.71 19.13
N VAL A 64 1.58 -10.47 18.87
CA VAL A 64 2.29 -9.20 19.09
C VAL A 64 2.98 -8.82 17.78
N ALA A 65 2.64 -7.66 17.26
CA ALA A 65 3.28 -7.07 16.10
C ALA A 65 4.25 -5.96 16.53
N GLY A 66 5.50 -6.04 16.09
CA GLY A 66 6.45 -4.94 16.20
C GLY A 66 6.19 -3.94 15.08
N VAL A 67 5.97 -2.68 15.41
CA VAL A 67 5.71 -1.59 14.46
C VAL A 67 6.84 -0.60 14.55
N GLU A 68 7.36 -0.17 13.39
CA GLU A 68 8.40 0.84 13.28
C GLU A 68 7.90 1.99 12.43
N ALA A 69 8.05 3.21 12.94
CA ALA A 69 7.74 4.46 12.25
C ALA A 69 9.01 5.27 12.02
N THR A 70 9.09 5.89 10.84
CA THR A 70 10.15 6.82 10.41
C THR A 70 9.49 8.13 10.02
N GLY A 71 10.18 9.25 10.13
CA GLY A 71 9.64 10.56 9.78
C GLY A 71 9.68 11.52 10.95
N GLN A 72 8.60 12.27 11.18
CA GLN A 72 8.58 13.25 12.27
C GLN A 72 7.18 13.36 12.89
N GLY A 73 7.09 13.59 14.20
CA GLY A 73 5.84 13.84 14.90
C GLY A 73 5.21 12.57 15.47
N SER A 74 3.89 12.57 15.65
CA SER A 74 3.17 11.46 16.27
C SER A 74 2.43 10.63 15.23
N TYR A 75 2.39 9.31 15.40
CA TYR A 75 1.67 8.40 14.51
C TYR A 75 0.67 7.57 15.30
N VAL A 76 -0.51 7.38 14.72
CA VAL A 76 -1.51 6.40 15.17
C VAL A 76 -1.62 5.34 14.08
N VAL A 77 -1.34 4.11 14.43
CA VAL A 77 -1.22 2.99 13.50
C VAL A 77 -2.26 1.94 13.85
N THR A 78 -3.09 1.58 12.87
CA THR A 78 -4.01 0.44 12.94
C THR A 78 -3.30 -0.77 12.37
N VAL A 79 -2.94 -1.70 13.23
CA VAL A 79 -2.37 -3.00 12.85
C VAL A 79 -3.49 -4.01 12.72
N GLU A 80 -3.45 -4.78 11.65
CA GLU A 80 -4.35 -5.90 11.45
C GLU A 80 -3.65 -7.25 11.63
N PHE A 81 -4.41 -8.20 12.14
CA PHE A 81 -3.99 -9.57 12.40
C PHE A 81 -4.91 -10.52 11.62
N ARG A 82 -4.30 -11.41 10.83
CA ARG A 82 -5.00 -12.36 9.95
C ARG A 82 -4.24 -13.69 9.92
N ASP A 83 -4.89 -14.74 9.43
CA ASP A 83 -4.24 -16.04 9.18
C ASP A 83 -3.44 -16.05 7.86
N GLN A 84 -3.76 -15.12 6.95
CA GLN A 84 -3.18 -15.01 5.61
C GLN A 84 -3.15 -13.54 5.16
N ALA A 85 -2.17 -13.19 4.33
CA ALA A 85 -1.95 -11.83 3.87
C ALA A 85 -3.12 -11.30 3.01
N ASP A 86 -3.62 -12.14 2.10
CA ASP A 86 -4.68 -11.80 1.16
C ASP A 86 -5.93 -12.66 1.44
N PRO A 87 -6.78 -12.24 2.39
CA PRO A 87 -8.00 -12.97 2.69
C PRO A 87 -9.04 -12.72 1.60
N GLY A 88 -9.85 -13.74 1.32
CA GLY A 88 -11.00 -13.59 0.43
C GLY A 88 -11.97 -12.48 0.88
N PRO A 89 -12.84 -12.00 -0.02
CA PRO A 89 -13.76 -10.91 0.26
C PRO A 89 -14.70 -11.26 1.42
N GLY A 90 -14.89 -10.32 2.35
CA GLY A 90 -15.83 -10.45 3.48
C GLY A 90 -15.25 -11.08 4.76
N VAL A 91 -13.97 -11.46 4.77
CA VAL A 91 -13.30 -11.93 5.99
C VAL A 91 -12.98 -10.73 6.89
N ARG A 92 -13.52 -10.74 8.13
CA ARG A 92 -13.19 -9.70 9.11
C ARG A 92 -11.83 -9.98 9.74
N SER A 93 -10.93 -8.99 9.73
CA SER A 93 -9.65 -9.03 10.44
C SER A 93 -9.78 -8.54 11.89
N ALA A 94 -8.97 -9.08 12.79
CA ALA A 94 -8.78 -8.48 14.10
C ALA A 94 -7.83 -7.28 13.96
N GLN A 95 -8.09 -6.20 14.69
CA GLN A 95 -7.31 -4.97 14.59
C GLN A 95 -6.93 -4.45 15.97
N ALA A 96 -5.74 -3.84 16.07
CA ALA A 96 -5.31 -3.11 17.25
C ALA A 96 -4.74 -1.75 16.84
N LEU A 97 -5.00 -0.74 17.68
CA LEU A 97 -4.51 0.61 17.49
C LEU A 97 -3.29 0.83 18.39
N VAL A 98 -2.20 1.35 17.84
CA VAL A 98 -1.00 1.70 18.59
C VAL A 98 -0.58 3.14 18.28
N LYS A 99 -0.17 3.87 19.31
CA LYS A 99 0.36 5.23 19.18
C LYS A 99 1.87 5.19 19.28
N ILE A 100 2.54 5.86 18.33
CA ILE A 100 4.00 6.04 18.29
C ILE A 100 4.26 7.56 18.39
N PRO A 101 4.48 8.09 19.60
CA PRO A 101 4.75 9.50 19.78
C PRO A 101 6.21 9.84 19.44
N GLY A 102 6.47 11.11 19.14
CA GLY A 102 7.83 11.65 19.14
C GLY A 102 8.78 11.08 18.09
N VAL A 103 8.27 10.60 16.96
CA VAL A 103 9.11 10.13 15.85
C VAL A 103 10.00 11.28 15.38
N THR A 104 11.30 11.00 15.18
CA THR A 104 12.27 11.99 14.70
C THR A 104 12.91 11.55 13.38
N PRO A 105 13.37 12.50 12.54
CA PRO A 105 13.94 12.15 11.24
C PRO A 105 15.21 11.30 11.31
N ALA A 106 15.93 11.38 12.45
CA ALA A 106 17.23 10.74 12.62
C ALA A 106 17.13 9.28 13.09
N THR A 107 16.03 8.88 13.74
CA THR A 107 15.94 7.55 14.35
C THR A 107 14.51 7.00 14.23
N PRO A 108 14.35 5.77 13.71
CA PRO A 108 13.05 5.13 13.69
C PRO A 108 12.57 4.83 15.10
N GLU A 109 11.31 5.14 15.38
CA GLU A 109 10.65 4.83 16.64
C GLU A 109 9.86 3.53 16.54
N ARG A 110 9.76 2.81 17.65
CA ARG A 110 9.16 1.48 17.71
C ARG A 110 8.05 1.39 18.75
N ALA A 111 7.02 0.63 18.43
CA ALA A 111 5.98 0.26 19.37
C ALA A 111 5.49 -1.17 19.11
N GLU A 112 4.75 -1.72 20.07
CA GLU A 112 4.14 -3.04 19.94
C GLU A 112 2.62 -2.93 19.89
N ALA A 113 2.00 -3.56 18.89
CA ALA A 113 0.57 -3.75 18.84
C ALA A 113 0.22 -5.14 19.34
N ILE A 114 -0.60 -5.20 20.38
CA ILE A 114 -1.04 -6.46 20.99
C ILE A 114 -2.41 -6.83 20.42
N GLY A 115 -2.47 -7.97 19.76
CA GLY A 115 -3.69 -8.50 19.15
C GLY A 115 -4.44 -9.50 20.06
N PRO A 116 -5.38 -10.26 19.46
CA PRO A 116 -6.15 -11.27 20.19
C PRO A 116 -5.28 -12.48 20.56
N VAL A 117 -5.86 -13.36 21.37
CA VAL A 117 -5.31 -14.72 21.57
C VAL A 117 -5.34 -15.44 20.22
N TRP A 118 -4.22 -16.04 19.84
CA TRP A 118 -4.07 -16.65 18.53
C TRP A 118 -4.37 -18.16 18.57
N PRO A 119 -5.03 -18.73 17.54
CA PRO A 119 -5.24 -20.17 17.44
C PRO A 119 -3.92 -20.96 17.46
N PRO A 120 -3.87 -22.12 18.13
CA PRO A 120 -2.69 -22.97 18.11
C PRO A 120 -2.46 -23.52 16.71
N ALA A 121 -1.18 -23.74 16.37
CA ALA A 121 -0.73 -24.30 15.09
C ALA A 121 -1.06 -23.45 13.84
N THR A 122 -1.51 -22.20 14.01
CA THR A 122 -1.69 -21.23 12.91
C THR A 122 -0.59 -20.18 12.96
N ILE A 123 0.02 -19.88 11.83
CA ILE A 123 1.03 -18.82 11.72
C ILE A 123 0.29 -17.49 11.56
N PRO A 124 0.46 -16.51 12.48
CA PRO A 124 -0.16 -15.22 12.35
C PRO A 124 0.50 -14.41 11.23
N TRP A 125 -0.33 -13.65 10.52
CA TRP A 125 0.11 -12.56 9.67
C TRP A 125 -0.28 -11.23 10.32
N CYS A 126 0.65 -10.28 10.30
CA CYS A 126 0.45 -8.93 10.82
C CYS A 126 0.77 -7.91 9.73
N GLY A 127 -0.11 -6.91 9.54
CA GLY A 127 0.08 -5.85 8.56
C GLY A 127 -0.39 -4.50 9.07
N VAL A 128 0.04 -3.42 8.41
CA VAL A 128 -0.53 -2.08 8.65
C VAL A 128 -1.79 -1.97 7.82
N ALA A 129 -2.95 -1.88 8.48
CA ALA A 129 -4.22 -1.60 7.80
C ALA A 129 -4.34 -0.12 7.46
N GLN A 130 -3.99 0.75 8.43
CA GLN A 130 -4.05 2.20 8.29
C GLN A 130 -2.97 2.87 9.16
N SER A 131 -2.47 4.01 8.73
CA SER A 131 -1.60 4.85 9.54
C SER A 131 -1.96 6.31 9.35
N THR A 132 -2.15 7.03 10.44
CA THR A 132 -2.42 8.47 10.44
C THR A 132 -1.30 9.17 11.19
N ARG A 133 -0.69 10.16 10.55
CA ARG A 133 0.21 11.09 11.23
C ARG A 133 -0.65 12.12 11.96
N THR A 134 -0.43 12.27 13.25
CA THR A 134 -0.96 13.35 14.05
C THR A 134 0.15 14.37 14.23
N GLU A 135 -0.06 15.59 13.76
CA GLU A 135 0.82 16.69 14.14
C GLU A 135 0.64 16.90 15.65
N ASP A 136 1.74 16.91 16.40
CA ASP A 136 1.67 17.36 17.78
C ASP A 136 1.31 18.85 17.72
N GLU A 137 0.09 19.17 18.14
CA GLU A 137 -0.38 20.54 18.30
C GLU A 137 0.64 21.28 19.20
N PRO A 138 1.19 22.42 18.78
CA PRO A 138 2.11 23.16 19.63
C PRO A 138 1.33 23.57 20.88
N VAL A 139 1.74 23.09 22.06
CA VAL A 139 1.15 23.50 23.34
C VAL A 139 1.23 25.03 23.42
N PRO A 140 0.11 25.77 23.35
CA PRO A 140 0.15 27.21 23.48
C PRO A 140 0.24 27.52 24.97
N GLY A 141 1.43 27.88 25.44
CA GLY A 141 1.59 28.57 26.72
C GLY A 141 2.72 28.08 27.60
N THR A 142 3.86 28.74 27.48
CA THR A 142 4.61 29.27 28.64
C THR A 142 5.32 30.52 28.15
N GLY A 143 4.61 31.65 28.23
CA GLY A 143 5.23 32.98 28.25
C GLY A 143 5.71 33.32 29.64
#